data_AF-A0A963TT66-F1
#
_entry.id   AF-A0A963TT66-F1
#
_cell.length_a   1.000
_cell.length_b   1.000
_cell.length_c   1.000
_cell.angle_alpha   90.00
_cell.angle_beta   90.00
_cell.angle_gamma   90.00
#
_symmetry.space_group_name_H-M   'P 1'
#
loop_
_entity.id
_entity.type
_entity.pdbx_description
1 polymer ?
#
loop_
_entity_poly.entity_id
_entity_poly.type
_entity_poly.pdbx_seq_one_letter_code
_entity_poly.pdbx_strand_id
1 'polypeptide(L)'
;MTTELKSSPENLEKLNTNLAKLEELTQRLALAMARKRPPNPAVEAPGSGLFANAISAYWKQAAENPGKLIEQQAALWGQTLRHYLDAQQALAEGRFEAPEDTTPTDRRFSNPLWQTHPYFNFVKQQYFRNVEAMNQALAAIDGLAPHERQRVEHFARQLMDLVAPTNFLATNPDALERAVATEGESLVRGLENLVADIEENRGDLLVRLADPDAFTLGDNIGATPGSVVYRNRLIELIQYSPTTKQVHETPLIIFPPWINKFYILDLKPANSLIKWIVDQGYTLFVVSWRNPDRSFADVGLDTYVEEGFLTAINEVKAITGENKVNAVGYCIAGTTLSLTLALMKKRGDKSAKSATFFTTLTDFSDPGEVSVFLDDDFVDGIEAQVERDGYLDKFFMARTFSFLRSNDLVFAPAIRNYMLGEKPPAFDLLYWNGDGTNLPARMAVEYLRWICQGNRFAAGKMPLCGEKVGLSDIKVPLYAVACETDHIAPWKGSFNGVRQFGSRDKTFVVSQSGHIAGIVNPPNKNKYGHYTNTAEMDHADEWMASATFHAGSWWPAWEAWLKPRSGKMVPARKPGDSDHPELAPAPGTYVTEIPTV
;
A
#
# COMPACT_ATOMS: atom_id res chain seq x y z
N MET A 1 -1.87 2.25 50.88
CA MET A 1 -1.66 0.84 51.28
C MET A 1 -0.47 0.33 50.50
N THR A 2 0.64 0.06 51.19
CA THR A 2 1.86 -0.52 50.65
C THR A 2 1.63 -2.00 50.35
N THR A 3 1.50 -2.36 49.08
CA THR A 3 1.46 -3.76 48.65
C THR A 3 2.89 -4.29 48.71
N GLU A 4 3.21 -5.07 49.74
CA GLU A 4 4.41 -5.90 49.75
C GLU A 4 4.31 -6.92 48.60
N LEU A 5 4.99 -6.64 47.49
CA LEU A 5 5.32 -7.65 46.49
C LEU A 5 6.31 -8.63 47.15
N LYS A 6 5.79 -9.67 47.80
CA LYS A 6 6.58 -10.85 48.15
C LYS A 6 6.99 -11.55 46.85
N SER A 7 8.16 -11.20 46.32
CA SER A 7 8.78 -11.92 45.21
C SER A 7 9.07 -13.36 45.65
N SER A 8 8.39 -14.34 45.06
CA SER A 8 8.71 -15.76 45.24
C SER A 8 10.11 -16.07 44.68
N PRO A 9 10.81 -17.11 45.17
CA PRO A 9 12.09 -17.54 44.60
C PRO A 9 12.02 -17.86 43.09
N GLU A 10 10.88 -18.41 42.63
CA GLU A 10 10.60 -18.67 41.21
C GLU A 10 10.56 -17.38 40.38
N ASN A 11 10.02 -16.27 40.94
CA ASN A 11 9.98 -14.98 40.26
C ASN A 11 11.39 -14.36 40.12
N LEU A 12 12.29 -14.59 41.08
CA LEU A 12 13.69 -14.14 41.01
C LEU A 12 14.50 -14.92 39.98
N GLU A 13 14.27 -16.24 39.86
CA GLU A 13 14.91 -17.08 38.85
C GLU A 13 14.48 -16.65 37.44
N LYS A 14 13.17 -16.48 37.22
CA LYS A 14 12.62 -15.99 35.94
C LYS A 14 13.15 -14.61 35.56
N LEU A 15 13.28 -13.70 36.53
CA LEU A 15 13.86 -12.37 36.32
C LEU A 15 15.34 -12.46 35.88
N ASN A 16 16.14 -13.30 36.54
CA ASN A 16 17.55 -13.49 36.17
C ASN A 16 17.69 -14.11 34.78
N THR A 17 16.85 -15.07 34.41
CA THR A 17 16.81 -15.63 33.05
C THR A 17 16.47 -14.55 32.01
N ASN A 18 15.49 -13.70 32.30
CA ASN A 18 15.12 -12.59 31.44
C ASN A 18 16.28 -11.58 31.27
N LEU A 19 17.01 -11.27 32.34
CA LEU A 19 18.18 -10.38 32.30
C LEU A 19 19.33 -10.95 31.45
N ALA A 20 19.65 -12.23 31.60
CA ALA A 20 20.66 -12.89 30.77
C ALA A 20 20.28 -12.86 29.28
N LYS A 21 19.00 -13.08 28.98
CA LYS A 21 18.48 -13.02 27.60
C LYS A 21 18.55 -11.61 27.02
N LEU A 22 18.35 -10.57 27.83
CA LEU A 22 18.51 -9.18 27.40
C LEU A 22 19.95 -8.87 26.99
N GLU A 23 20.95 -9.37 27.71
CA GLU A 23 22.36 -9.18 27.35
C GLU A 23 22.67 -9.82 25.98
N GLU A 24 22.22 -11.05 25.75
CA GLU A 24 22.37 -11.75 24.47
C GLU A 24 21.72 -10.96 23.31
N LEU A 25 20.48 -10.52 23.49
CA LEU A 25 19.73 -9.77 22.48
C LEU A 25 20.36 -8.42 22.17
N THR A 26 20.93 -7.76 23.18
CA THR A 26 21.64 -6.48 22.99
C THR A 26 22.89 -6.66 22.13
N GLN A 27 23.63 -7.76 22.31
CA GLN A 27 24.78 -8.08 21.46
C GLN A 27 24.37 -8.37 20.02
N ARG A 28 23.31 -9.17 19.82
CA ARG A 28 22.74 -9.46 18.49
C ARG A 28 22.28 -8.18 17.79
N LEU A 29 21.58 -7.30 18.50
CA LEU A 29 21.14 -6.00 17.99
C LEU A 29 22.33 -5.17 17.48
N ALA A 30 23.39 -5.05 18.27
CA ALA A 30 24.59 -4.29 17.90
C ALA A 30 25.25 -4.86 16.63
N LEU A 31 25.35 -6.19 16.51
CA LEU A 31 25.89 -6.86 15.33
C LEU A 31 25.01 -6.66 14.10
N ALA A 32 23.69 -6.73 14.26
CA ALA A 32 22.75 -6.53 13.16
C ALA A 32 22.80 -5.10 12.63
N MET A 33 22.81 -4.10 13.52
CA MET A 33 22.93 -2.68 13.17
C MET A 33 24.25 -2.34 12.46
N ALA A 34 25.34 -3.08 12.74
CA ALA A 34 26.62 -2.89 12.05
C ALA A 34 26.58 -3.28 10.55
N ARG A 35 25.56 -4.04 10.13
CA ARG A 35 25.35 -4.44 8.72
C ARG A 35 24.48 -3.47 7.93
N LYS A 36 24.00 -2.40 8.59
CA LYS A 36 23.06 -1.43 8.02
C LYS A 36 23.58 -0.83 6.71
N ARG A 37 22.68 -0.69 5.74
CA ARG A 37 22.97 -0.04 4.46
C ARG A 37 23.44 1.41 4.71
N PRO A 38 24.41 1.92 3.94
CA PRO A 38 24.79 3.33 4.04
C PRO A 38 23.55 4.18 3.68
N PRO A 39 23.17 5.15 4.53
CA PRO A 39 21.95 5.91 4.32
C PRO A 39 22.04 6.68 3.00
N ASN A 40 20.98 6.64 2.19
CA ASN A 40 20.81 7.53 1.04
C ASN A 40 19.73 8.58 1.36
N PRO A 41 20.11 9.79 1.83
CA PRO A 41 19.15 10.81 2.24
C PRO A 41 18.13 11.19 1.17
N ALA A 42 18.46 11.03 -0.12
CA ALA A 42 17.58 11.38 -1.24
C ALA A 42 16.40 10.42 -1.43
N VAL A 43 16.46 9.20 -0.89
CA VAL A 43 15.42 8.16 -1.04
C VAL A 43 14.81 7.76 0.30
N GLU A 44 15.41 8.20 1.41
CA GLU A 44 15.10 7.73 2.77
C GLU A 44 14.28 8.69 3.63
N ALA A 45 14.25 9.96 3.28
CA ALA A 45 13.54 11.03 3.97
C ALA A 45 13.20 12.15 2.97
N PRO A 46 12.27 13.08 3.29
CA PRO A 46 12.06 14.26 2.47
C PRO A 46 13.37 15.01 2.31
N GLY A 47 13.64 15.56 1.12
CA GLY A 47 14.87 16.30 0.87
C GLY A 47 15.09 17.41 1.89
N SER A 48 16.33 17.63 2.31
CA SER A 48 16.68 18.68 3.28
C SER A 48 16.22 20.08 2.84
N GLY A 49 16.07 20.29 1.53
CA GLY A 49 15.51 21.51 0.93
C GLY A 49 14.04 21.77 1.28
N LEU A 50 13.21 20.74 1.45
CA LEU A 50 11.79 20.90 1.80
C LEU A 50 11.62 21.59 3.16
N PHE A 51 12.31 21.08 4.19
CA PHE A 51 12.28 21.67 5.52
C PHE A 51 13.04 22.99 5.57
N ALA A 52 14.12 23.15 4.81
CA ALA A 52 14.85 24.42 4.73
C ALA A 52 13.98 25.56 4.17
N ASN A 53 13.18 25.29 3.14
CA ASN A 53 12.24 26.27 2.58
C ASN A 53 11.13 26.63 3.57
N ALA A 54 10.55 25.64 4.25
CA ALA A 54 9.54 25.87 5.29
C ALA A 54 10.10 26.68 6.47
N ILE A 55 11.31 26.34 6.93
CA ILE A 55 12.03 27.06 8.00
C ILE A 55 12.34 28.49 7.55
N SER A 56 12.80 28.69 6.32
CA SER A 56 13.07 30.03 5.75
C SER A 56 11.81 30.88 5.67
N ALA A 57 10.70 30.32 5.17
CA ALA A 57 9.40 30.99 5.12
C ALA A 57 8.89 31.36 6.52
N TYR A 58 9.02 30.44 7.48
CA TYR A 58 8.69 30.70 8.88
C TYR A 58 9.54 31.81 9.49
N TRP A 59 10.86 31.82 9.29
CA TRP A 59 11.74 32.89 9.78
C TRP A 59 11.51 34.22 9.10
N LYS A 60 11.19 34.23 7.80
CA LYS A 60 10.78 35.44 7.08
C LYS A 60 9.51 36.01 7.69
N GLN A 61 8.51 35.18 7.95
CA GLN A 61 7.29 35.61 8.62
C GLN A 61 7.55 36.07 10.06
N ALA A 62 8.47 35.42 10.77
CA ALA A 62 8.92 35.84 12.10
C ALA A 62 9.55 37.24 12.08
N ALA A 63 10.32 37.55 11.03
CA ALA A 63 10.93 38.86 10.85
C ALA A 63 9.91 39.94 10.43
N GLU A 64 8.92 39.57 9.61
CA GLU A 64 7.87 40.48 9.14
C GLU A 64 6.79 40.75 10.21
N ASN A 65 6.51 39.77 11.08
CA ASN A 65 5.51 39.86 12.14
C ASN A 65 6.02 39.32 13.50
N PRO A 66 7.07 39.93 14.09
CA PRO A 66 7.69 39.43 15.31
C PRO A 66 6.73 39.43 16.51
N GLY A 67 5.79 40.38 16.56
CA GLY A 67 4.76 40.43 17.61
C GLY A 67 3.85 39.21 17.61
N LYS A 68 3.42 38.72 16.43
CA LYS A 68 2.55 37.55 16.29
C LYS A 68 3.26 36.27 16.72
N LEU A 69 4.55 36.14 16.41
CA LEU A 69 5.37 34.99 16.81
C LEU A 69 5.63 34.98 18.32
N ILE A 70 5.96 36.14 18.90
CA ILE A 70 6.13 36.29 20.35
C ILE A 70 4.81 36.00 21.07
N GLU A 71 3.67 36.46 20.55
CA GLU A 71 2.34 36.17 21.09
C GLU A 71 2.01 34.67 21.05
N GLN A 72 2.25 33.99 19.92
CA GLN A 72 2.05 32.54 19.79
C GLN A 72 2.94 31.74 20.75
N GLN A 73 4.22 32.11 20.86
CA GLN A 73 5.14 31.51 21.82
C GLN A 73 4.67 31.77 23.26
N ALA A 74 4.40 33.03 23.62
CA ALA A 74 3.92 33.37 24.97
C ALA A 74 2.61 32.64 25.32
N ALA A 75 1.70 32.46 24.36
CA ALA A 75 0.47 31.68 24.54
C ALA A 75 0.77 30.20 24.80
N LEU A 76 1.66 29.56 24.02
CA LEU A 76 2.06 28.16 24.21
C LEU A 76 2.73 27.94 25.57
N TRP A 77 3.67 28.82 25.94
CA TRP A 77 4.35 28.78 27.22
C TRP A 77 3.37 29.01 28.37
N GLY A 78 2.46 29.97 28.22
CA GLY A 78 1.41 30.25 29.21
C GLY A 78 0.45 29.08 29.41
N GLN A 79 0.03 28.42 28.33
CA GLN A 79 -0.81 27.22 28.39
C GLN A 79 -0.08 26.03 29.03
N THR A 80 1.18 25.82 28.68
CA THR A 80 2.01 24.73 29.24
C THR A 80 2.28 24.95 30.72
N LEU A 81 2.63 26.19 31.12
CA LEU A 81 2.86 26.54 32.53
C LEU A 81 1.56 26.42 33.34
N ARG A 82 0.43 26.87 32.81
CA ARG A 82 -0.87 26.71 33.46
C ARG A 82 -1.21 25.23 33.67
N HIS A 83 -1.06 24.43 32.62
CA HIS A 83 -1.29 22.98 32.70
C HIS A 83 -0.38 22.29 33.73
N TYR A 84 0.90 22.69 33.81
CA TYR A 84 1.83 22.21 34.83
C TYR A 84 1.40 22.63 36.25
N LEU A 85 1.02 23.89 36.45
CA LEU A 85 0.55 24.40 37.75
C LEU A 85 -0.74 23.71 38.20
N ASP A 86 -1.70 23.51 37.29
CA ASP A 86 -2.96 22.79 37.57
C ASP A 86 -2.68 21.34 37.99
N ALA A 87 -1.77 20.65 37.28
CA ALA A 87 -1.36 19.29 37.62
C ALA A 87 -0.62 19.22 38.97
N GLN A 88 0.26 20.19 39.25
CA GLN A 88 0.98 20.26 40.53
C GLN A 88 0.04 20.57 41.70
N GLN A 89 -0.93 21.47 41.49
CA GLN A 89 -1.93 21.83 42.49
C GLN A 89 -2.84 20.64 42.81
N ALA A 90 -3.33 19.92 41.81
CA ALA A 90 -4.10 18.69 42.01
C ALA A 90 -3.33 17.66 42.85
N LEU A 91 -2.04 17.45 42.55
CA LEU A 91 -1.18 16.54 43.29
C LEU A 91 -0.92 17.03 44.74
N ALA A 92 -0.69 18.32 44.94
CA ALA A 92 -0.45 18.93 46.25
C ALA A 92 -1.69 18.93 47.15
N GLU A 93 -2.88 19.03 46.56
CA GLU A 93 -4.18 18.90 47.25
C GLU A 93 -4.55 17.44 47.57
N GLY A 94 -3.68 16.47 47.22
CA GLY A 94 -3.92 15.03 47.44
C GLY A 94 -5.00 14.45 46.53
N ARG A 95 -5.41 15.18 45.48
CA ARG A 95 -6.34 14.70 44.46
C ARG A 95 -5.54 13.90 43.43
N PHE A 96 -5.59 12.58 43.53
CA PHE A 96 -5.04 11.66 42.54
C PHE A 96 -6.00 11.41 41.36
N GLU A 97 -6.88 12.38 41.09
CA GLU A 97 -7.82 12.34 39.97
C GLU A 97 -7.23 13.10 38.79
N ALA A 98 -7.38 12.54 37.60
CA ALA A 98 -6.97 13.22 36.38
C ALA A 98 -7.80 14.51 36.16
N PRO A 99 -7.19 15.60 35.69
CA PRO A 99 -7.90 16.79 35.26
C PRO A 99 -8.91 16.51 34.14
N GLU A 100 -9.87 17.41 33.94
CA GLU A 100 -10.82 17.32 32.82
C GLU A 100 -10.07 17.26 31.48
N ASP A 101 -10.41 16.29 30.64
CA ASP A 101 -9.79 16.05 29.35
C ASP A 101 -10.71 16.52 28.22
N THR A 102 -10.31 17.59 27.53
CA THR A 102 -11.02 18.17 26.38
C THR A 102 -10.34 17.85 25.05
N THR A 103 -9.36 16.93 25.06
CA THR A 103 -8.64 16.56 23.84
C THR A 103 -9.50 15.76 22.86
N PRO A 104 -9.17 15.77 21.55
CA PRO A 104 -9.90 14.98 20.56
C PRO A 104 -9.91 13.48 20.87
N THR A 105 -10.96 12.80 20.40
CA THR A 105 -11.04 11.33 20.43
C THR A 105 -10.03 10.75 19.44
N ASP A 106 -9.10 9.94 19.94
CA ASP A 106 -8.09 9.26 19.15
C ASP A 106 -7.96 7.80 19.64
N ARG A 107 -8.06 6.86 18.71
CA ARG A 107 -8.02 5.42 19.01
C ARG A 107 -6.71 4.98 19.66
N ARG A 108 -5.59 5.68 19.42
CA ARG A 108 -4.30 5.39 20.05
C ARG A 108 -4.34 5.55 21.58
N PHE A 109 -5.24 6.40 22.07
CA PHE A 109 -5.41 6.72 23.49
C PHE A 109 -6.62 6.01 24.10
N SER A 110 -6.94 4.78 23.64
CA SER A 110 -8.12 4.04 24.08
C SER A 110 -8.01 3.43 25.48
N ASN A 111 -6.79 3.24 26.01
CA ASN A 111 -6.60 2.74 27.36
C ASN A 111 -7.22 3.71 28.39
N PRO A 112 -8.06 3.24 29.34
CA PRO A 112 -8.70 4.11 30.33
C PRO A 112 -7.73 4.97 31.15
N LEU A 113 -6.49 4.52 31.37
CA LEU A 113 -5.48 5.26 32.13
C LEU A 113 -5.14 6.61 31.51
N TRP A 114 -5.31 6.78 30.20
CA TRP A 114 -5.17 8.09 29.54
C TRP A 114 -6.17 9.14 30.03
N GLN A 115 -7.31 8.70 30.57
CA GLN A 115 -8.34 9.58 31.12
C GLN A 115 -8.34 9.59 32.64
N THR A 116 -8.01 8.47 33.29
CA THR A 116 -8.19 8.31 34.75
C THR A 116 -6.93 8.58 35.56
N HIS A 117 -5.74 8.35 35.00
CA HIS A 117 -4.48 8.47 35.73
C HIS A 117 -3.83 9.85 35.51
N PRO A 118 -3.51 10.62 36.58
CA PRO A 118 -3.03 12.01 36.44
C PRO A 118 -1.82 12.19 35.52
N TYR A 119 -0.82 11.30 35.63
CA TYR A 119 0.38 11.38 34.79
C TYR A 119 0.09 11.14 33.30
N PHE A 120 -0.59 10.04 32.95
CA PHE A 120 -0.88 9.72 31.55
C PHE A 120 -1.82 10.75 30.92
N ASN A 121 -2.81 11.23 31.68
CA ASN A 121 -3.68 12.31 31.26
C ASN A 121 -2.89 13.59 30.95
N PHE A 122 -2.00 14.02 31.86
CA PHE A 122 -1.12 15.17 31.63
C PHE A 122 -0.26 15.00 30.36
N VAL A 123 0.35 13.83 30.17
CA VAL A 123 1.17 13.55 28.98
C VAL A 123 0.34 13.62 27.70
N LYS A 124 -0.87 13.02 27.68
CA LYS A 124 -1.80 13.08 26.54
C LYS A 124 -2.21 14.51 26.23
N GLN A 125 -2.63 15.27 27.24
CA GLN A 125 -3.06 16.66 27.06
C GLN A 125 -1.91 17.53 26.53
N GLN A 126 -0.69 17.36 27.06
CA GLN A 126 0.47 18.09 26.58
C GLN A 126 0.81 17.75 25.13
N TYR A 127 0.70 16.46 24.75
CA TYR A 127 0.89 16.04 23.37
C TYR A 127 -0.08 16.74 22.41
N PHE A 128 -1.39 16.71 22.69
CA PHE A 128 -2.38 17.36 21.83
C PHE A 128 -2.24 18.89 21.79
N ARG A 129 -1.80 19.54 22.88
CA ARG A 129 -1.44 20.97 22.86
C ARG A 129 -0.28 21.26 21.92
N ASN A 130 0.74 20.40 21.90
CA ASN A 130 1.87 20.54 20.97
C ASN A 130 1.43 20.29 19.51
N VAL A 131 0.54 19.32 19.27
CA VAL A 131 -0.07 19.09 17.94
C VAL A 131 -0.82 20.31 17.46
N GLU A 132 -1.65 20.89 18.32
CA GLU A 132 -2.41 22.10 17.98
C GLU A 132 -1.49 23.30 17.70
N ALA A 133 -0.46 23.51 18.53
CA ALA A 133 0.53 24.56 18.32
C ALA A 133 1.29 24.39 17.00
N MET A 134 1.65 23.15 16.63
CA MET A 134 2.27 22.85 15.36
C MET A 134 1.32 23.15 14.18
N ASN A 135 0.06 22.73 14.26
CA ASN A 135 -0.95 23.02 13.23
C ASN A 135 -1.14 24.53 13.06
N GLN A 136 -1.19 25.30 14.15
CA GLN A 136 -1.29 26.75 14.10
C GLN A 136 -0.03 27.40 13.49
N ALA A 137 1.15 26.89 13.81
CA ALA A 137 2.40 27.36 13.22
C ALA A 137 2.42 27.10 11.71
N LEU A 138 2.01 25.92 11.26
CA LEU A 138 1.92 25.56 9.84
C LEU A 138 0.88 26.41 9.10
N ALA A 139 -0.30 26.58 9.67
CA ALA A 139 -1.37 27.40 9.10
C ALA A 139 -0.99 28.89 9.01
N ALA A 140 -0.08 29.34 9.89
CA ALA A 140 0.43 30.70 9.83
C ALA A 140 1.38 30.90 8.64
N ILE A 141 2.09 29.89 8.13
CA ILE A 141 3.12 30.07 7.09
C ILE A 141 2.51 30.61 5.80
N ASP A 142 2.79 31.87 5.50
CA ASP A 142 2.40 32.55 4.27
C ASP A 142 3.47 32.40 3.17
N GLY A 143 3.06 32.41 1.91
CA GLY A 143 3.97 32.44 0.76
C GLY A 143 4.48 31.09 0.25
N LEU A 144 4.02 29.96 0.79
CA LEU A 144 4.26 28.64 0.20
C LEU A 144 3.30 28.37 -0.96
N ALA A 145 3.80 27.72 -2.02
CA ALA A 145 2.93 27.21 -3.07
C ALA A 145 1.99 26.12 -2.52
N PRO A 146 0.77 25.92 -3.08
CA PRO A 146 -0.17 24.94 -2.57
C PRO A 146 0.38 23.53 -2.40
N HIS A 147 1.18 23.06 -3.38
CA HIS A 147 1.83 21.74 -3.33
C HIS A 147 2.89 21.65 -2.21
N GLU A 148 3.72 22.67 -2.07
CA GLU A 148 4.74 22.73 -1.01
C GLU A 148 4.08 22.73 0.38
N ARG A 149 3.00 23.50 0.55
CA ARG A 149 2.22 23.51 1.80
C ARG A 149 1.69 22.11 2.13
N GLN A 150 1.09 21.42 1.16
CA GLN A 150 0.60 20.05 1.34
C GLN A 150 1.71 19.08 1.78
N ARG A 151 2.90 19.17 1.18
CA ARG A 151 4.06 18.35 1.57
C ARG A 151 4.50 18.63 3.01
N VAL A 152 4.66 19.91 3.37
CA VAL A 152 5.08 20.33 4.71
C VAL A 152 4.06 19.87 5.76
N GLU A 153 2.77 20.07 5.52
CA GLU A 153 1.70 19.61 6.42
C GLU A 153 1.70 18.08 6.59
N HIS A 154 1.89 17.33 5.50
CA HIS A 154 1.94 15.87 5.52
C HIS A 154 3.11 15.37 6.38
N PHE A 155 4.33 15.83 6.12
CA PHE A 155 5.50 15.37 6.86
C PHE A 155 5.55 15.90 8.30
N ALA A 156 5.03 17.10 8.57
CA ALA A 156 4.91 17.60 9.94
C ALA A 156 3.96 16.74 10.78
N ARG A 157 2.83 16.29 10.19
CA ARG A 157 1.93 15.35 10.85
C ARG A 157 2.63 14.02 11.16
N GLN A 158 3.43 13.49 10.24
CA GLN A 158 4.21 12.27 10.48
C GLN A 158 5.22 12.44 11.63
N LEU A 159 5.87 13.60 11.74
CA LEU A 159 6.77 13.89 12.86
C LEU A 159 6.01 13.95 14.19
N MET A 160 4.80 14.54 14.19
CA MET A 160 3.93 14.55 15.38
C MET A 160 3.43 13.15 15.75
N ASP A 161 3.18 12.28 14.78
CA ASP A 161 2.84 10.88 15.04
C ASP A 161 4.02 10.08 15.57
N LEU A 162 5.23 10.33 15.09
CA LEU A 162 6.46 9.70 15.58
C LEU A 162 6.68 9.96 17.07
N VAL A 163 6.47 11.20 17.52
CA VAL A 163 6.66 11.60 18.92
C VAL A 163 5.42 11.39 19.79
N ALA A 164 4.41 10.68 19.29
CA ALA A 164 3.25 10.34 20.10
C ALA A 164 3.67 9.55 21.35
N PRO A 165 3.13 9.88 22.53
CA PRO A 165 3.54 9.23 23.79
C PRO A 165 3.20 7.74 23.83
N THR A 166 2.28 7.29 22.99
CA THR A 166 1.97 5.86 22.79
C THR A 166 3.13 5.08 22.18
N ASN A 167 4.07 5.74 21.51
CA ASN A 167 5.20 5.09 20.83
C ASN A 167 6.41 4.86 21.74
N PHE A 168 6.35 5.23 23.03
CA PHE A 168 7.46 5.08 23.97
C PHE A 168 7.01 4.27 25.19
N LEU A 169 7.80 3.25 25.55
CA LEU A 169 7.48 2.34 26.65
C LEU A 169 7.19 3.07 27.97
N ALA A 170 7.99 4.08 28.30
CA ALA A 170 7.88 4.83 29.55
C ALA A 170 6.57 5.62 29.69
N THR A 171 5.91 5.93 28.58
CA THR A 171 4.67 6.72 28.53
C THR A 171 3.48 5.94 28.01
N ASN A 172 3.64 4.65 27.70
CA ASN A 172 2.59 3.80 27.16
C ASN A 172 1.95 2.94 28.28
N PRO A 173 0.72 3.25 28.73
CA PRO A 173 0.06 2.50 29.79
C PRO A 173 -0.20 1.04 29.41
N ASP A 174 -0.59 0.75 28.18
CA ASP A 174 -0.84 -0.63 27.72
C ASP A 174 0.42 -1.50 27.84
N ALA A 175 1.58 -0.95 27.44
CA ALA A 175 2.85 -1.64 27.53
C ALA A 175 3.33 -1.83 28.97
N LEU A 176 3.15 -0.82 29.83
CA LEU A 176 3.51 -0.90 31.24
C LEU A 176 2.62 -1.89 32.00
N GLU A 177 1.30 -1.86 31.79
CA GLU A 177 0.36 -2.82 32.36
C GLU A 177 0.70 -4.25 31.90
N ARG A 178 1.01 -4.43 30.62
CA ARG A 178 1.41 -5.73 30.07
C ARG A 178 2.74 -6.21 30.65
N ALA A 179 3.72 -5.34 30.79
CA ALA A 179 5.01 -5.66 31.40
C ALA A 179 4.83 -6.12 32.85
N VAL A 180 4.02 -5.41 33.65
CA VAL A 180 3.71 -5.82 35.03
C VAL A 180 2.96 -7.15 35.05
N ALA A 181 1.91 -7.30 34.24
CA ALA A 181 1.08 -8.51 34.18
C ALA A 181 1.83 -9.76 33.71
N THR A 182 2.96 -9.59 33.00
CA THR A 182 3.82 -10.68 32.50
C THR A 182 5.16 -10.78 33.22
N GLU A 183 5.35 -10.01 34.30
CA GLU A 183 6.63 -9.94 35.04
C GLU A 183 7.83 -9.66 34.12
N GLY A 184 7.65 -8.78 33.13
CA GLY A 184 8.67 -8.36 32.16
C GLY A 184 8.85 -9.28 30.95
N GLU A 185 8.21 -10.45 30.91
CA GLU A 185 8.36 -11.40 29.80
C GLU A 185 7.91 -10.81 28.44
N SER A 186 6.87 -9.97 28.44
CA SER A 186 6.44 -9.26 27.22
C SER A 186 7.53 -8.39 26.61
N LEU A 187 8.32 -7.70 27.42
CA LEU A 187 9.41 -6.83 26.96
C LEU A 187 10.56 -7.64 26.38
N VAL A 188 10.87 -8.80 26.99
CA VAL A 188 11.90 -9.71 26.48
C VAL A 188 11.50 -10.24 25.11
N ARG A 189 10.27 -10.78 24.97
CA ARG A 189 9.75 -11.23 23.66
C ARG A 189 9.72 -10.09 22.65
N GLY A 190 9.34 -8.89 23.09
CA GLY A 190 9.32 -7.70 22.24
C GLY A 190 10.70 -7.32 21.72
N LEU A 191 11.74 -7.40 22.55
CA LEU A 191 13.12 -7.20 22.11
C LEU A 191 13.58 -8.32 21.16
N GLU A 192 13.20 -9.57 21.40
CA GLU A 192 13.49 -10.67 20.45
C GLU A 192 12.90 -10.39 19.07
N ASN A 193 11.65 -9.94 19.03
CA ASN A 193 10.97 -9.59 17.79
C ASN A 193 11.67 -8.43 17.07
N LEU A 194 12.10 -7.39 17.81
CA LEU A 194 12.84 -6.26 17.26
C LEU A 194 14.19 -6.69 16.66
N VAL A 195 14.94 -7.52 17.39
CA VAL A 195 16.24 -8.02 16.94
C VAL A 195 16.08 -8.87 15.68
N ALA A 196 15.10 -9.77 15.65
CA ALA A 196 14.82 -10.61 14.49
C ALA A 196 14.48 -9.76 13.25
N ASP A 197 13.62 -8.75 13.39
CA ASP A 197 13.26 -7.85 12.29
C ASP A 197 14.48 -7.08 11.75
N ILE A 198 15.39 -6.61 12.62
CA ILE A 198 16.60 -5.90 12.21
C ILE A 198 17.62 -6.86 11.56
N GLU A 199 17.76 -8.08 12.06
CA GLU A 199 18.65 -9.11 11.49
C GLU A 199 18.21 -9.50 10.07
N GLU A 200 16.92 -9.73 9.86
CA GLU A 200 16.37 -10.11 8.55
C GLU A 200 16.49 -8.97 7.51
N ASN A 201 16.42 -7.72 7.96
CA ASN A 201 16.48 -6.54 7.10
C ASN A 201 17.88 -5.90 7.03
N ARG A 202 18.93 -6.69 7.25
CA ARG A 202 20.34 -6.25 7.13
C ARG A 202 20.67 -5.00 7.96
N GLY A 203 20.11 -4.89 9.16
CA GLY A 203 20.36 -3.75 10.06
C GLY A 203 19.37 -2.59 9.92
N ASP A 204 18.46 -2.64 8.94
CA ASP A 204 17.38 -1.67 8.81
C ASP A 204 16.15 -2.10 9.64
N LEU A 205 15.43 -1.11 10.20
CA LEU A 205 14.18 -1.37 10.90
C LEU A 205 13.02 -1.36 9.90
N LEU A 206 12.47 -2.53 9.62
CA LEU A 206 11.19 -2.69 8.94
C LEU A 206 10.27 -3.54 9.80
N VAL A 207 9.12 -2.97 10.16
CA VAL A 207 8.19 -3.62 11.08
C VAL A 207 7.48 -4.76 10.38
N ARG A 208 7.56 -5.95 10.96
CA ARG A 208 6.85 -7.12 10.45
C ARG A 208 5.36 -7.00 10.69
N LEU A 209 4.58 -7.06 9.61
CA LEU A 209 3.12 -6.86 9.64
C LEU A 209 2.32 -8.16 9.76
N ALA A 210 2.91 -9.30 9.40
CA ALA A 210 2.27 -10.59 9.46
C ALA A 210 3.25 -11.69 9.86
N ASP A 211 2.70 -12.79 10.38
CA ASP A 211 3.46 -14.00 10.69
C ASP A 211 3.99 -14.64 9.38
N PRO A 212 5.32 -14.77 9.19
CA PRO A 212 5.91 -15.30 7.97
C PRO A 212 5.67 -16.81 7.82
N ASP A 213 5.45 -17.51 8.92
CA ASP A 213 5.26 -18.96 8.95
C ASP A 213 3.77 -19.35 8.83
N ALA A 214 2.87 -18.37 8.84
CA ALA A 214 1.43 -18.63 8.75
C ALA A 214 0.98 -19.06 7.36
N PHE A 215 1.74 -18.73 6.31
CA PHE A 215 1.35 -18.94 4.93
C PHE A 215 2.44 -19.59 4.09
N THR A 216 2.01 -20.57 3.30
CA THR A 216 2.83 -21.27 2.31
C THR A 216 2.15 -21.10 0.96
N LEU A 217 2.82 -20.38 0.06
CA LEU A 217 2.30 -20.06 -1.27
C LEU A 217 2.11 -21.34 -2.09
N GLY A 218 0.93 -21.50 -2.68
CA GLY A 218 0.49 -22.71 -3.40
C GLY A 218 -0.19 -23.77 -2.53
N ASP A 219 -0.15 -23.64 -1.20
CA ASP A 219 -0.82 -24.56 -0.27
C ASP A 219 -2.04 -23.89 0.38
N ASN A 220 -1.81 -22.87 1.21
CA ASN A 220 -2.87 -22.20 1.98
C ASN A 220 -3.15 -20.74 1.56
N ILE A 221 -2.35 -20.23 0.62
CA ILE A 221 -2.51 -18.93 -0.06
C ILE A 221 -2.06 -19.10 -1.52
N GLY A 222 -2.70 -18.44 -2.50
CA GLY A 222 -2.33 -18.61 -3.92
C GLY A 222 -2.52 -20.04 -4.43
N ALA A 223 -3.49 -20.76 -3.88
CA ALA A 223 -3.62 -22.21 -4.01
C ALA A 223 -4.71 -22.65 -4.99
N THR A 224 -5.24 -21.75 -5.83
CA THR A 224 -6.22 -22.16 -6.83
C THR A 224 -5.54 -23.06 -7.88
N PRO A 225 -6.06 -24.28 -8.16
CA PRO A 225 -5.40 -25.21 -9.08
C PRO A 225 -5.28 -24.66 -10.50
N GLY A 226 -4.12 -24.85 -11.11
CA GLY A 226 -3.81 -24.44 -12.47
C GLY A 226 -2.40 -24.89 -12.86
N SER A 227 -1.97 -24.49 -14.06
CA SER A 227 -0.65 -24.82 -14.60
C SER A 227 -0.04 -23.62 -15.31
N VAL A 228 1.27 -23.45 -15.18
CA VAL A 228 2.06 -22.56 -16.03
C VAL A 228 2.11 -23.18 -17.43
N VAL A 229 1.54 -22.48 -18.40
CA VAL A 229 1.40 -22.96 -19.79
C VAL A 229 2.34 -22.26 -20.77
N TYR A 230 2.94 -21.14 -20.34
CA TYR A 230 3.96 -20.42 -21.09
C TYR A 230 4.90 -19.71 -20.13
N ARG A 231 6.17 -19.60 -20.52
CA ARG A 231 7.18 -18.84 -19.78
C ARG A 231 8.14 -18.17 -20.75
N ASN A 232 8.40 -16.88 -20.54
CA ASN A 232 9.54 -16.17 -21.12
C ASN A 232 10.34 -15.50 -20.00
N ARG A 233 11.31 -14.64 -20.34
CA ARG A 233 12.16 -14.01 -19.33
C ARG A 233 11.42 -13.09 -18.36
N LEU A 234 10.25 -12.55 -18.73
CA LEU A 234 9.51 -11.54 -17.96
C LEU A 234 8.28 -12.12 -17.25
N ILE A 235 7.62 -13.11 -17.86
CA ILE A 235 6.35 -13.64 -17.38
C ILE A 235 6.32 -15.17 -17.33
N GLU A 236 5.55 -15.67 -16.37
CA GLU A 236 4.84 -16.93 -16.47
C GLU A 236 3.37 -16.66 -16.76
N LEU A 237 2.80 -17.38 -17.71
CA LEU A 237 1.36 -17.36 -17.97
C LEU A 237 0.73 -18.59 -17.33
N ILE A 238 -0.15 -18.37 -16.36
CA ILE A 238 -0.86 -19.43 -15.62
C ILE A 238 -2.24 -19.58 -16.22
N GLN A 239 -2.62 -20.80 -16.62
CA GLN A 239 -4.01 -21.15 -16.93
C GLN A 239 -4.60 -21.92 -15.76
N TYR A 240 -5.72 -21.44 -15.22
CA TYR A 240 -6.38 -22.09 -14.10
C TYR A 240 -7.26 -23.26 -14.55
N SER A 241 -7.26 -24.32 -13.75
CA SER A 241 -8.05 -25.53 -14.01
C SER A 241 -9.54 -25.23 -13.83
N PRO A 242 -10.41 -25.59 -14.79
CA PRO A 242 -11.83 -25.29 -14.70
C PRO A 242 -12.50 -26.07 -13.56
N THR A 243 -13.43 -25.44 -12.85
CA THR A 243 -14.27 -26.08 -11.81
C THR A 243 -15.70 -26.37 -12.30
N THR A 244 -15.99 -26.05 -13.57
CA THR A 244 -17.28 -26.29 -14.24
C THR A 244 -17.13 -27.23 -15.43
N LYS A 245 -18.22 -27.89 -15.85
CA LYS A 245 -18.21 -28.77 -17.05
C LYS A 245 -18.12 -27.99 -18.37
N GLN A 246 -18.58 -26.75 -18.36
CA GLN A 246 -18.56 -25.84 -19.51
C GLN A 246 -18.03 -24.49 -19.07
N VAL A 247 -17.36 -23.80 -19.98
CA VAL A 247 -16.78 -22.47 -19.78
C VAL A 247 -17.17 -21.53 -20.90
N HIS A 248 -17.07 -20.23 -20.70
CA HIS A 248 -17.20 -19.23 -21.75
C HIS A 248 -16.14 -19.40 -22.84
N GLU A 249 -16.53 -19.27 -24.11
CA GLU A 249 -15.62 -19.45 -25.24
C GLU A 249 -14.50 -18.40 -25.24
N THR A 250 -14.82 -17.11 -25.06
CA THR A 250 -13.82 -16.03 -25.01
C THR A 250 -13.08 -16.07 -23.67
N PRO A 251 -11.75 -16.26 -23.66
CA PRO A 251 -10.98 -16.32 -22.42
C PRO A 251 -10.86 -14.95 -21.74
N LEU A 252 -10.59 -15.00 -20.44
CA LEU A 252 -10.24 -13.85 -19.61
C LEU A 252 -8.76 -13.92 -19.25
N ILE A 253 -8.03 -12.84 -19.46
CA ILE A 253 -6.65 -12.67 -19.01
C ILE A 253 -6.55 -11.56 -17.97
N ILE A 254 -5.87 -11.82 -16.85
CA ILE A 254 -5.60 -10.83 -15.81
C ILE A 254 -4.11 -10.49 -15.80
N PHE A 255 -3.86 -9.18 -15.89
CA PHE A 255 -2.57 -8.55 -15.66
C PHE A 255 -2.57 -7.89 -14.26
N PRO A 256 -2.06 -8.60 -13.25
CA PRO A 256 -1.91 -8.07 -11.90
C PRO A 256 -0.78 -7.02 -11.86
N PRO A 257 -0.69 -6.18 -10.82
CA PRO A 257 0.49 -5.33 -10.65
C PRO A 257 1.74 -6.17 -10.44
N TRP A 258 2.90 -5.64 -10.84
CA TRP A 258 4.23 -6.16 -10.48
C TRP A 258 4.90 -5.36 -9.36
N ILE A 259 4.15 -4.40 -8.76
CA ILE A 259 4.45 -3.85 -7.44
C ILE A 259 3.73 -4.79 -6.46
N ASN A 260 4.51 -5.61 -5.76
CA ASN A 260 4.09 -6.85 -5.10
C ASN A 260 3.59 -7.93 -6.09
N LYS A 261 3.23 -9.10 -5.57
CA LYS A 261 2.97 -10.31 -6.36
C LYS A 261 1.48 -10.48 -6.69
N PHE A 262 1.18 -11.30 -7.70
CA PHE A 262 -0.18 -11.43 -8.23
C PHE A 262 -1.21 -12.03 -7.26
N TYR A 263 -0.76 -12.80 -6.27
CA TYR A 263 -1.64 -13.61 -5.41
C TYR A 263 -2.52 -12.78 -4.48
N ILE A 264 -2.45 -11.45 -4.52
CA ILE A 264 -3.52 -10.59 -3.95
C ILE A 264 -4.90 -10.90 -4.53
N LEU A 265 -4.95 -11.39 -5.78
CA LEU A 265 -6.20 -11.82 -6.42
C LEU A 265 -6.53 -13.29 -6.14
N ASP A 266 -5.64 -14.03 -5.49
CA ASP A 266 -5.78 -15.44 -5.10
C ASP A 266 -5.26 -15.66 -3.68
N LEU A 267 -5.84 -14.99 -2.68
CA LEU A 267 -5.41 -15.14 -1.28
C LEU A 267 -5.84 -16.51 -0.73
N LYS A 268 -6.73 -16.54 0.27
CA LYS A 268 -7.35 -17.78 0.73
C LYS A 268 -8.51 -18.16 -0.21
N PRO A 269 -8.93 -19.43 -0.25
CA PRO A 269 -10.08 -19.83 -1.05
C PRO A 269 -11.36 -19.01 -0.80
N ALA A 270 -11.55 -18.53 0.43
CA ALA A 270 -12.71 -17.74 0.83
C ALA A 270 -12.71 -16.29 0.34
N ASN A 271 -11.57 -15.76 -0.12
CA ASN A 271 -11.41 -14.39 -0.63
C ASN A 271 -10.60 -14.32 -1.95
N SER A 272 -10.49 -15.44 -2.66
CA SER A 272 -9.85 -15.50 -3.97
C SER A 272 -10.82 -15.04 -5.08
N LEU A 273 -10.46 -13.97 -5.77
CA LEU A 273 -11.15 -13.52 -6.98
C LEU A 273 -10.92 -14.51 -8.12
N ILE A 274 -9.70 -15.02 -8.25
CA ILE A 274 -9.31 -16.01 -9.26
C ILE A 274 -10.17 -17.27 -9.16
N LYS A 275 -10.28 -17.84 -7.95
CA LYS A 275 -11.16 -18.99 -7.69
C LYS A 275 -12.61 -18.67 -8.04
N TRP A 276 -13.10 -17.50 -7.62
CA TRP A 276 -14.47 -17.10 -7.88
C TRP A 276 -14.78 -16.99 -9.38
N ILE A 277 -13.87 -16.42 -10.17
CA ILE A 277 -13.96 -16.32 -11.64
C ILE A 277 -14.03 -17.70 -12.28
N VAL A 278 -13.14 -18.61 -11.89
CA VAL A 278 -13.11 -19.98 -12.41
C VAL A 278 -14.42 -20.71 -12.08
N ASP A 279 -14.94 -20.52 -10.86
CA ASP A 279 -16.24 -21.06 -10.43
C ASP A 279 -17.43 -20.49 -11.22
N GLN A 280 -17.31 -19.30 -11.83
CA GLN A 280 -18.34 -18.76 -12.74
C GLN A 280 -18.26 -19.35 -14.16
N GLY A 281 -17.26 -20.19 -14.44
CA GLY A 281 -17.10 -20.84 -15.74
C GLY A 281 -16.34 -20.00 -16.77
N TYR A 282 -15.33 -19.23 -16.37
CA TYR A 282 -14.42 -18.56 -17.30
C TYR A 282 -13.15 -19.38 -17.50
N THR A 283 -12.67 -19.50 -18.74
CA THR A 283 -11.26 -19.89 -18.98
C THR A 283 -10.38 -18.72 -18.58
N LEU A 284 -9.69 -18.85 -17.45
CA LEU A 284 -8.92 -17.78 -16.83
C LEU A 284 -7.42 -18.00 -17.00
N PHE A 285 -6.76 -16.96 -17.47
CA PHE A 285 -5.30 -16.83 -17.50
C PHE A 285 -4.85 -15.68 -16.61
N VAL A 286 -3.73 -15.85 -15.91
CA VAL A 286 -3.13 -14.80 -15.08
C VAL A 286 -1.64 -14.72 -15.37
N VAL A 287 -1.14 -13.50 -15.52
CA VAL A 287 0.29 -13.24 -15.67
C VAL A 287 0.96 -13.18 -14.30
N SER A 288 1.96 -14.02 -14.10
CA SER A 288 2.88 -13.97 -12.95
C SER A 288 4.19 -13.33 -13.40
N TRP A 289 4.46 -12.12 -12.89
CA TRP A 289 5.64 -11.35 -13.26
C TRP A 289 6.89 -11.87 -12.56
N ARG A 290 8.01 -11.87 -13.27
CA ARG A 290 9.32 -12.14 -12.68
C ARG A 290 9.75 -11.02 -11.75
N ASN A 291 10.33 -11.38 -10.61
CA ASN A 291 10.95 -10.41 -9.70
C ASN A 291 12.35 -10.03 -10.23
N PRO A 292 12.59 -8.78 -10.65
CA PRO A 292 13.81 -8.43 -11.36
C PRO A 292 15.03 -8.36 -10.45
N ASP A 293 16.17 -8.73 -11.02
CA ASP A 293 17.51 -8.44 -10.51
C ASP A 293 18.20 -7.43 -11.44
N ARG A 294 19.51 -7.22 -11.23
CA ARG A 294 20.33 -6.31 -12.05
C ARG A 294 20.34 -6.66 -13.54
N SER A 295 20.10 -7.91 -13.93
CA SER A 295 20.04 -8.31 -15.35
C SER A 295 18.82 -7.76 -16.10
N PHE A 296 17.85 -7.20 -15.38
CA PHE A 296 16.66 -6.57 -15.96
C PHE A 296 16.78 -5.05 -16.08
N ALA A 297 17.94 -4.45 -15.83
CA ALA A 297 18.09 -2.99 -15.78
C ALA A 297 17.62 -2.25 -17.05
N ASP A 298 17.71 -2.89 -18.21
CA ASP A 298 17.31 -2.39 -19.52
C ASP A 298 15.81 -2.51 -19.82
N VAL A 299 15.06 -3.24 -18.99
CA VAL A 299 13.62 -3.47 -19.16
C VAL A 299 12.86 -2.17 -18.91
N GLY A 300 12.21 -1.67 -19.96
CA GLY A 300 11.35 -0.49 -19.93
C GLY A 300 9.86 -0.83 -20.03
N LEU A 301 9.01 0.19 -20.06
CA LEU A 301 7.56 0.02 -20.25
C LEU A 301 7.23 -0.62 -21.61
N ASP A 302 8.02 -0.33 -22.63
CA ASP A 302 7.94 -0.96 -23.95
C ASP A 302 8.17 -2.47 -23.89
N THR A 303 9.16 -2.92 -23.11
CA THR A 303 9.42 -4.34 -22.88
C THR A 303 8.24 -5.03 -22.19
N TYR A 304 7.66 -4.42 -21.14
CA TYR A 304 6.46 -4.96 -20.50
C TYR A 304 5.29 -5.09 -21.48
N VAL A 305 5.11 -4.12 -22.37
CA VAL A 305 4.06 -4.13 -23.39
C VAL A 305 4.28 -5.24 -24.43
N GLU A 306 5.47 -5.32 -25.03
CA GLU A 306 5.76 -6.30 -26.09
C GLU A 306 5.88 -7.73 -25.55
N GLU A 307 6.78 -7.96 -24.57
CA GLU A 307 7.10 -9.30 -24.06
C GLU A 307 6.16 -9.77 -22.95
N GLY A 308 5.42 -8.86 -22.33
CA GLY A 308 4.42 -9.17 -21.31
C GLY A 308 3.00 -9.22 -21.88
N PHE A 309 2.42 -8.05 -22.15
CA PHE A 309 1.01 -7.92 -22.50
C PHE A 309 0.67 -8.51 -23.87
N LEU A 310 1.37 -8.10 -24.92
CA LEU A 310 1.09 -8.56 -26.29
C LEU A 310 1.41 -10.04 -26.47
N THR A 311 2.56 -10.50 -25.94
CA THR A 311 2.89 -11.93 -25.89
C THR A 311 1.80 -12.72 -25.18
N ALA A 312 1.42 -12.38 -23.95
CA ALA A 312 0.42 -13.15 -23.22
C ALA A 312 -0.94 -13.19 -23.94
N ILE A 313 -1.37 -12.09 -24.57
CA ILE A 313 -2.59 -12.09 -25.40
C ILE A 313 -2.48 -13.07 -26.57
N ASN A 314 -1.33 -13.12 -27.23
CA ASN A 314 -1.09 -14.04 -28.35
C ASN A 314 -1.06 -15.51 -27.91
N GLU A 315 -0.37 -15.82 -26.82
CA GLU A 315 -0.32 -17.17 -26.25
C GLU A 315 -1.72 -17.66 -25.83
N VAL A 316 -2.52 -16.81 -25.15
CA VAL A 316 -3.91 -17.15 -24.80
C VAL A 316 -4.75 -17.46 -26.03
N LYS A 317 -4.61 -16.67 -27.10
CA LYS A 317 -5.33 -16.91 -28.36
C LYS A 317 -4.88 -18.21 -29.03
N ALA A 318 -3.58 -18.49 -29.02
CA ALA A 318 -3.03 -19.73 -29.57
C ALA A 318 -3.59 -20.96 -28.83
N ILE A 319 -3.52 -20.96 -27.49
CA ILE A 319 -4.00 -22.06 -26.62
C ILE A 319 -5.51 -22.28 -26.76
N THR A 320 -6.29 -21.21 -26.85
CA THR A 320 -7.76 -21.32 -26.85
C THR A 320 -8.39 -21.45 -28.23
N GLY A 321 -7.64 -21.12 -29.29
CA GLY A 321 -8.14 -20.98 -30.66
C GLY A 321 -9.03 -19.75 -30.88
N GLU A 322 -9.18 -18.88 -29.88
CA GLU A 322 -10.05 -17.70 -29.96
C GLU A 322 -9.33 -16.51 -30.61
N ASN A 323 -10.08 -15.69 -31.35
CA ASN A 323 -9.51 -14.52 -32.01
C ASN A 323 -9.35 -13.31 -31.08
N LYS A 324 -10.03 -13.32 -29.93
CA LYS A 324 -10.03 -12.20 -28.99
C LYS A 324 -10.07 -12.67 -27.54
N VAL A 325 -9.62 -11.79 -26.64
CA VAL A 325 -9.63 -11.99 -25.20
C VAL A 325 -10.36 -10.85 -24.49
N ASN A 326 -10.91 -11.13 -23.31
CA ASN A 326 -11.25 -10.08 -22.34
C ASN A 326 -10.03 -9.87 -21.44
N ALA A 327 -9.62 -8.62 -21.23
CA ALA A 327 -8.43 -8.29 -20.45
C ALA A 327 -8.77 -7.54 -19.17
N VAL A 328 -8.03 -7.81 -18.10
CA VAL A 328 -8.12 -7.09 -16.82
C VAL A 328 -6.74 -6.54 -16.47
N GLY A 329 -6.66 -5.29 -16.06
CA GLY A 329 -5.44 -4.68 -15.53
C GLY A 329 -5.70 -4.10 -14.14
N TYR A 330 -4.78 -4.34 -13.20
CA TYR A 330 -4.89 -3.86 -11.82
C TYR A 330 -3.72 -2.93 -11.47
N CYS A 331 -4.03 -1.75 -10.94
CA CYS A 331 -3.07 -0.74 -10.51
C CYS A 331 -2.11 -0.38 -11.67
N ILE A 332 -0.79 -0.46 -11.49
CA ILE A 332 0.20 -0.15 -12.54
C ILE A 332 0.00 -0.98 -13.81
N ALA A 333 -0.45 -2.23 -13.68
CA ALA A 333 -0.76 -3.07 -14.84
C ALA A 333 -2.03 -2.63 -15.57
N GLY A 334 -2.94 -1.92 -14.92
CA GLY A 334 -4.05 -1.22 -15.58
C GLY A 334 -3.57 -0.01 -16.39
N THR A 335 -2.59 0.74 -15.88
CA THR A 335 -1.96 1.84 -16.62
C THR A 335 -1.28 1.29 -17.87
N THR A 336 -0.52 0.21 -17.74
CA THR A 336 0.15 -0.43 -18.88
C THR A 336 -0.81 -1.16 -19.82
N LEU A 337 -1.89 -1.76 -19.32
CA LEU A 337 -2.96 -2.29 -20.18
C LEU A 337 -3.56 -1.17 -21.04
N SER A 338 -3.77 0.01 -20.46
CA SER A 338 -4.28 1.18 -21.18
C SER A 338 -3.32 1.63 -22.29
N LEU A 339 -2.02 1.65 -22.01
CA LEU A 339 -0.97 1.90 -23.00
C LEU A 339 -0.98 0.85 -24.12
N THR A 340 -1.04 -0.43 -23.76
CA THR A 340 -1.11 -1.56 -24.71
C THR A 340 -2.34 -1.44 -25.61
N LEU A 341 -3.53 -1.16 -25.07
CA LEU A 341 -4.76 -1.01 -25.84
C LEU A 341 -4.68 0.17 -26.82
N ALA A 342 -4.05 1.28 -26.41
CA ALA A 342 -3.81 2.42 -27.28
C ALA A 342 -2.84 2.08 -28.41
N LEU A 343 -1.76 1.34 -28.13
CA LEU A 343 -0.82 0.83 -29.14
C LEU A 343 -1.47 -0.15 -30.11
N MET A 344 -2.27 -1.10 -29.60
CA MET A 344 -3.03 -2.05 -30.40
C MET A 344 -3.93 -1.32 -31.40
N LYS A 345 -4.61 -0.25 -30.96
CA LYS A 345 -5.40 0.60 -31.86
C LYS A 345 -4.55 1.23 -32.96
N LYS A 346 -3.33 1.72 -32.67
CA LYS A 346 -2.42 2.30 -33.67
C LYS A 346 -1.97 1.25 -34.69
N ARG A 347 -1.70 0.04 -34.21
CA ARG A 347 -1.29 -1.12 -35.03
C ARG A 347 -2.44 -1.81 -35.75
N GLY A 348 -3.69 -1.42 -35.50
CA GLY A 348 -4.87 -2.07 -36.07
C GLY A 348 -5.18 -3.46 -35.47
N ASP A 349 -4.57 -3.80 -34.34
CA ASP A 349 -4.80 -5.06 -33.63
C ASP A 349 -6.17 -5.03 -32.91
N LYS A 350 -6.98 -6.05 -33.15
CA LYS A 350 -8.34 -6.21 -32.63
C LYS A 350 -8.48 -7.35 -31.62
N SER A 351 -7.36 -7.82 -31.06
CA SER A 351 -7.30 -8.98 -30.16
C SER A 351 -7.97 -8.73 -28.81
N ALA A 352 -8.15 -7.48 -28.38
CA ALA A 352 -8.92 -7.17 -27.17
C ALA A 352 -10.42 -7.01 -27.49
N LYS A 353 -11.27 -7.78 -26.81
CA LYS A 353 -12.74 -7.70 -26.93
C LYS A 353 -13.34 -6.70 -25.95
N SER A 354 -12.84 -6.68 -24.73
CA SER A 354 -13.19 -5.72 -23.68
C SER A 354 -12.05 -5.59 -22.68
N ALA A 355 -12.06 -4.52 -21.88
CA ALA A 355 -11.06 -4.28 -20.85
C ALA A 355 -11.69 -3.97 -19.49
N THR A 356 -11.10 -4.47 -18.41
CA THR A 356 -11.49 -4.14 -17.04
C THR A 356 -10.31 -3.50 -16.31
N PHE A 357 -10.56 -2.46 -15.54
CA PHE A 357 -9.53 -1.72 -14.79
C PHE A 357 -9.85 -1.71 -13.30
N PHE A 358 -8.92 -2.20 -12.47
CA PHE A 358 -9.04 -2.13 -11.01
C PHE A 358 -8.09 -1.05 -10.49
N THR A 359 -8.64 -0.08 -9.74
CA THR A 359 -7.93 1.04 -9.06
C THR A 359 -6.73 1.56 -9.86
N THR A 360 -7.02 1.96 -11.11
CA THR A 360 -6.02 2.30 -12.10
C THR A 360 -5.97 3.82 -12.30
N LEU A 361 -4.77 4.40 -12.27
CA LEU A 361 -4.53 5.78 -12.69
C LEU A 361 -3.96 5.81 -14.12
N THR A 362 -4.50 6.69 -14.94
CA THR A 362 -4.01 6.95 -16.31
C THR A 362 -3.90 8.44 -16.64
N ASP A 363 -4.54 9.27 -15.82
CA ASP A 363 -4.33 10.70 -15.72
C ASP A 363 -3.78 10.99 -14.32
N PHE A 364 -2.56 11.51 -14.28
CA PHE A 364 -1.82 11.84 -13.05
C PHE A 364 -1.82 13.35 -12.75
N SER A 365 -2.76 14.11 -13.31
CA SER A 365 -2.93 15.53 -12.99
C SER A 365 -3.31 15.78 -11.52
N ASP A 366 -3.94 14.80 -10.88
CA ASP A 366 -4.22 14.78 -9.45
C ASP A 366 -4.02 13.34 -8.91
N PRO A 367 -2.78 12.96 -8.54
CA PRO A 367 -2.47 11.64 -8.04
C PRO A 367 -2.78 11.48 -6.53
N GLY A 368 -3.38 12.50 -5.90
CA GLY A 368 -3.71 12.50 -4.47
C GLY A 368 -2.47 12.53 -3.57
N GLU A 369 -2.55 11.84 -2.43
CA GLU A 369 -1.50 11.87 -1.39
C GLU A 369 -0.13 11.37 -1.86
N VAL A 370 -0.09 10.58 -2.93
CA VAL A 370 1.18 10.11 -3.52
C VAL A 370 1.98 11.26 -4.15
N SER A 371 1.35 12.40 -4.47
CA SER A 371 2.02 13.56 -5.10
C SER A 371 3.23 14.05 -4.31
N VAL A 372 3.20 13.93 -2.98
CA VAL A 372 4.27 14.41 -2.10
C VAL A 372 5.61 13.68 -2.30
N PHE A 373 5.56 12.50 -2.93
CA PHE A 373 6.71 11.65 -3.28
C PHE A 373 7.06 11.74 -4.78
N LEU A 374 6.40 12.60 -5.56
CA LEU A 374 6.63 12.74 -6.99
C LEU A 374 7.41 14.02 -7.34
N ASP A 375 7.95 14.74 -6.36
CA ASP A 375 8.81 15.89 -6.62
C ASP A 375 10.23 15.46 -7.01
N ASP A 376 10.92 16.35 -7.73
CA ASP A 376 12.24 16.07 -8.31
C ASP A 376 13.28 15.69 -7.24
N ASP A 377 13.21 16.23 -6.02
CA ASP A 377 14.14 15.87 -4.95
C ASP A 377 14.10 14.39 -4.58
N PHE A 378 12.93 13.76 -4.66
CA PHE A 378 12.75 12.33 -4.39
C PHE A 378 12.99 11.49 -5.63
N VAL A 379 12.48 11.91 -6.80
CA VAL A 379 12.62 11.15 -8.05
C VAL A 379 14.06 11.15 -8.56
N ASP A 380 14.80 12.26 -8.43
CA ASP A 380 16.25 12.34 -8.72
C ASP A 380 17.03 11.32 -7.86
N GLY A 381 16.64 11.21 -6.58
CA GLY A 381 17.23 10.25 -5.64
C GLY A 381 17.00 8.80 -6.07
N ILE A 382 15.77 8.48 -6.47
CA ILE A 382 15.44 7.15 -7.03
C ILE A 382 16.24 6.90 -8.30
N GLU A 383 16.30 7.87 -9.21
CA GLU A 383 17.01 7.75 -10.49
C GLU A 383 18.50 7.45 -10.28
N ALA A 384 19.16 8.19 -9.39
CA ALA A 384 20.55 7.94 -9.03
C ALA A 384 20.75 6.56 -8.36
N GLN A 385 19.80 6.12 -7.54
CA GLN A 385 19.86 4.81 -6.88
C GLN A 385 19.73 3.67 -7.88
N VAL A 386 18.74 3.73 -8.78
CA VAL A 386 18.50 2.67 -9.77
C VAL A 386 19.56 2.64 -10.86
N GLU A 387 20.19 3.77 -11.18
CA GLU A 387 21.34 3.82 -12.09
C GLU A 387 22.53 3.04 -11.50
N ARG A 388 22.74 3.13 -10.19
CA ARG A 388 23.79 2.38 -9.49
C ARG A 388 23.48 0.88 -9.40
N ASP A 389 22.28 0.53 -8.97
CA ASP A 389 21.93 -0.85 -8.61
C ASP A 389 21.40 -1.67 -9.79
N GLY A 390 20.87 -1.00 -10.82
CA GLY A 390 20.20 -1.61 -11.98
C GLY A 390 18.73 -1.96 -11.74
N TYR A 391 18.22 -1.75 -10.53
CA TYR A 391 16.82 -1.94 -10.17
C TYR A 391 16.48 -1.10 -8.92
N LEU A 392 15.20 -0.85 -8.68
CA LEU A 392 14.71 -0.30 -7.42
C LEU A 392 14.41 -1.45 -6.46
N ASP A 393 15.19 -1.55 -5.38
CA ASP A 393 14.95 -2.53 -4.32
C ASP A 393 13.57 -2.30 -3.68
N LYS A 394 12.81 -3.39 -3.48
CA LYS A 394 11.49 -3.39 -2.83
C LYS A 394 11.45 -2.65 -1.49
N PHE A 395 12.58 -2.59 -0.78
CA PHE A 395 12.78 -1.83 0.45
C PHE A 395 12.34 -0.38 0.34
N PHE A 396 12.70 0.32 -0.75
CA PHE A 396 12.37 1.73 -0.93
C PHE A 396 10.88 1.94 -1.14
N MET A 397 10.22 1.01 -1.86
CA MET A 397 8.76 1.01 -1.99
C MET A 397 8.08 0.77 -0.64
N ALA A 398 8.48 -0.26 0.10
CA ALA A 398 7.93 -0.56 1.43
C ALA A 398 8.04 0.63 2.39
N ARG A 399 9.19 1.32 2.36
CA ARG A 399 9.44 2.52 3.18
C ARG A 399 8.56 3.70 2.75
N THR A 400 8.40 3.94 1.45
CA THR A 400 7.51 5.00 0.93
C THR A 400 6.05 4.76 1.34
N PHE A 401 5.55 3.53 1.20
CA PHE A 401 4.20 3.18 1.66
C PHE A 401 4.03 3.28 3.18
N SER A 402 5.08 2.97 3.95
CA SER A 402 5.10 3.15 5.40
C SER A 402 4.94 4.62 5.80
N PHE A 403 5.50 5.56 5.03
CA PHE A 403 5.29 6.99 5.26
C PHE A 403 3.85 7.43 4.96
N LEU A 404 3.22 6.90 3.91
CA LEU A 404 1.82 7.23 3.58
C LEU A 404 0.84 6.86 4.71
N ARG A 405 1.13 5.83 5.51
CA ARG A 405 0.24 5.27 6.55
C ARG A 405 0.99 4.90 7.84
N SER A 406 1.79 5.82 8.37
CA SER A 406 2.71 5.56 9.50
C SER A 406 2.03 4.98 10.76
N ASN A 407 0.83 5.46 11.13
CA ASN A 407 0.11 4.95 12.30
C ASN A 407 -0.34 3.49 12.13
N ASP A 408 -0.93 3.14 10.97
CA ASP A 408 -1.52 1.83 10.71
C ASP A 408 -0.46 0.78 10.32
N LEU A 409 0.60 1.19 9.62
CA LEU A 409 1.62 0.30 9.04
C LEU A 409 2.95 0.30 9.80
N VAL A 410 3.19 1.23 10.74
CA VAL A 410 4.45 1.28 11.49
C VAL A 410 4.19 1.29 12.99
N PHE A 411 3.55 2.33 13.51
CA PHE A 411 3.50 2.54 14.97
C PHE A 411 2.63 1.52 15.69
N ALA A 412 1.38 1.31 15.28
CA ALA A 412 0.52 0.32 15.94
C ALA A 412 1.07 -1.12 15.86
N PRO A 413 1.54 -1.61 14.71
CA PRO A 413 2.22 -2.91 14.63
C PRO A 413 3.48 -2.98 15.49
N ALA A 414 4.33 -1.93 15.49
CA ALA A 414 5.55 -1.90 16.29
C ALA A 414 5.27 -1.93 17.80
N ILE A 415 4.26 -1.19 18.27
CA ILE A 415 3.87 -1.23 19.69
C ILE A 415 3.46 -2.65 20.08
N ARG A 416 2.60 -3.30 19.30
CA ARG A 416 2.17 -4.68 19.59
C ARG A 416 3.33 -5.67 19.56
N ASN A 417 4.14 -5.61 18.49
CA ASN A 417 5.22 -6.57 18.27
C ASN A 417 6.36 -6.37 19.28
N TYR A 418 6.80 -5.14 19.51
CA TYR A 418 8.01 -4.82 20.27
C TYR A 418 7.76 -4.39 21.72
N MET A 419 6.61 -3.77 22.03
CA MET A 419 6.32 -3.34 23.40
C MET A 419 5.42 -4.34 24.14
N LEU A 420 4.42 -4.90 23.47
CA LEU A 420 3.51 -5.87 24.09
C LEU A 420 4.03 -7.32 23.97
N GLY A 421 5.04 -7.55 23.13
CA GLY A 421 5.60 -8.87 22.84
C GLY A 421 4.56 -9.81 22.25
N GLU A 422 3.62 -9.26 21.46
CA GLU A 422 2.61 -10.01 20.72
C GLU A 422 3.20 -10.51 19.40
N LYS A 423 2.74 -11.67 18.94
CA LYS A 423 3.09 -12.14 17.60
C LYS A 423 2.32 -11.32 16.55
N PRO A 424 2.94 -10.99 15.41
CA PRO A 424 2.23 -10.43 14.27
C PRO A 424 1.03 -11.32 13.87
N PRO A 425 -0.08 -10.73 13.39
CA PRO A 425 -1.27 -11.49 13.06
C PRO A 425 -1.03 -12.39 11.83
N ALA A 426 -1.71 -13.54 11.79
CA ALA A 426 -1.81 -14.40 10.60
C ALA A 426 -2.84 -13.84 9.60
N PHE A 427 -2.60 -12.62 9.12
CA PHE A 427 -3.49 -11.91 8.20
C PHE A 427 -2.92 -11.91 6.78
N ASP A 428 -3.66 -12.50 5.85
CA ASP A 428 -3.24 -12.78 4.47
C ASP A 428 -2.89 -11.50 3.69
N LEU A 429 -3.66 -10.42 3.88
CA LEU A 429 -3.38 -9.13 3.23
C LEU A 429 -2.05 -8.51 3.66
N LEU A 430 -1.71 -8.63 4.94
CA LEU A 430 -0.45 -8.08 5.46
C LEU A 430 0.74 -8.97 5.07
N TYR A 431 0.53 -10.28 4.98
CA TYR A 431 1.53 -11.20 4.43
C TYR A 431 1.87 -10.84 2.98
N TRP A 432 0.84 -10.65 2.13
CA TRP A 432 1.04 -10.18 0.76
C TRP A 432 1.74 -8.81 0.69
N ASN A 433 1.39 -7.89 1.59
CA ASN A 433 1.99 -6.55 1.61
C ASN A 433 3.50 -6.59 1.91
N GLY A 434 3.93 -7.47 2.81
CA GLY A 434 5.35 -7.69 3.13
C GLY A 434 6.13 -8.40 2.01
N ASP A 435 5.45 -9.11 1.12
CA ASP A 435 6.06 -9.86 0.01
C ASP A 435 6.21 -9.01 -1.26
N GLY A 436 6.98 -7.92 -1.13
CA GLY A 436 7.25 -6.97 -2.20
C GLY A 436 8.21 -7.51 -3.28
N THR A 437 8.25 -6.79 -4.40
CA THR A 437 9.05 -7.07 -5.61
C THR A 437 9.91 -5.86 -5.98
N ASN A 438 11.03 -6.12 -6.63
CA ASN A 438 11.89 -5.07 -7.18
C ASN A 438 11.27 -4.49 -8.47
N LEU A 439 11.73 -3.32 -8.90
CA LEU A 439 11.35 -2.72 -10.18
C LEU A 439 12.58 -2.55 -11.09
N PRO A 440 12.51 -2.85 -12.39
CA PRO A 440 13.62 -2.56 -13.31
C PRO A 440 13.95 -1.06 -13.35
N ALA A 441 15.24 -0.71 -13.41
CA ALA A 441 15.69 0.68 -13.35
C ALA A 441 15.03 1.56 -14.42
N ARG A 442 15.14 1.16 -15.69
CA ARG A 442 14.56 1.92 -16.81
C ARG A 442 13.05 2.08 -16.67
N MET A 443 12.31 1.00 -16.40
CA MET A 443 10.86 1.06 -16.22
C MET A 443 10.47 1.98 -15.06
N ALA A 444 11.14 1.92 -13.92
CA ALA A 444 10.84 2.78 -12.76
C ALA A 444 11.00 4.27 -13.11
N VAL A 445 12.09 4.65 -13.79
CA VAL A 445 12.34 6.03 -14.23
C VAL A 445 11.31 6.46 -15.28
N GLU A 446 11.05 5.64 -16.30
CA GLU A 446 10.03 5.94 -17.32
C GLU A 446 8.64 6.14 -16.68
N TYR A 447 8.25 5.27 -15.74
CA TYR A 447 6.97 5.39 -15.04
C TYR A 447 6.88 6.68 -14.23
N LEU A 448 7.87 6.96 -13.37
CA LEU A 448 7.87 8.16 -12.52
C LEU A 448 7.96 9.45 -13.33
N ARG A 449 8.92 9.54 -14.27
CA ARG A 449 9.17 10.76 -15.05
C ARG A 449 8.12 11.00 -16.12
N TRP A 450 7.74 9.98 -16.89
CA TRP A 450 6.92 10.19 -18.08
C TRP A 450 5.43 10.11 -17.77
N ILE A 451 5.04 9.22 -16.86
CA ILE A 451 3.63 9.00 -16.52
C ILE A 451 3.24 9.82 -15.29
N CYS A 452 3.91 9.62 -14.15
CA CYS A 452 3.49 10.26 -12.90
C CYS A 452 3.74 11.77 -12.89
N GLN A 453 4.96 12.22 -13.18
CA GLN A 453 5.30 13.65 -13.24
C GLN A 453 4.85 14.29 -14.56
N GLY A 454 5.25 13.68 -15.69
CA GLY A 454 5.05 14.27 -17.01
C GLY A 454 3.63 14.16 -17.57
N ASN A 455 2.77 13.33 -16.97
CA ASN A 455 1.41 13.03 -17.41
C ASN A 455 1.27 12.84 -18.94
N ARG A 456 2.30 12.25 -19.57
CA ARG A 456 2.44 12.26 -21.04
C ARG A 456 1.34 11.46 -21.73
N PHE A 457 0.78 10.47 -21.05
CA PHE A 457 -0.28 9.62 -21.58
C PHE A 457 -1.63 10.35 -21.67
N ALA A 458 -2.04 11.05 -20.61
CA ALA A 458 -3.21 11.93 -20.66
C ALA A 458 -3.03 13.07 -21.67
N ALA A 459 -1.82 13.61 -21.78
CA ALA A 459 -1.48 14.63 -22.79
C ALA A 459 -1.46 14.11 -24.24
N GLY A 460 -1.62 12.80 -24.48
CA GLY A 460 -1.58 12.18 -25.81
C GLY A 460 -0.21 12.20 -26.49
N LYS A 461 0.85 12.30 -25.70
CA LYS A 461 2.24 12.46 -26.17
C LYS A 461 3.15 11.31 -25.74
N MET A 462 2.59 10.21 -25.22
CA MET A 462 3.37 9.11 -24.70
C MET A 462 4.04 8.33 -25.85
N PRO A 463 5.38 8.31 -25.94
CA PRO A 463 6.07 7.46 -26.92
C PRO A 463 5.99 6.00 -26.46
N LEU A 464 5.62 5.09 -27.37
CA LEU A 464 5.58 3.66 -27.08
C LEU A 464 5.78 2.85 -28.35
N CYS A 465 6.82 2.03 -28.39
CA CYS A 465 7.13 1.11 -29.48
C CYS A 465 7.01 1.71 -30.90
N GLY A 466 7.58 2.92 -31.08
CA GLY A 466 7.58 3.67 -32.35
C GLY A 466 6.34 4.55 -32.60
N GLU A 467 5.30 4.44 -31.76
CA GLU A 467 4.06 5.20 -31.87
C GLU A 467 3.95 6.29 -30.80
N LYS A 468 3.02 7.24 -31.01
CA LYS A 468 2.55 8.16 -29.96
C LYS A 468 1.12 7.81 -29.59
N VAL A 469 0.92 7.48 -28.32
CA VAL A 469 -0.36 6.99 -27.79
C VAL A 469 -0.96 7.95 -26.77
N GLY A 470 -2.29 7.94 -26.66
CA GLY A 470 -3.05 8.70 -25.66
C GLY A 470 -4.32 8.00 -25.21
N LEU A 471 -4.95 8.51 -24.15
CA LEU A 471 -6.18 7.93 -23.58
C LEU A 471 -7.32 7.79 -24.61
N SER A 472 -7.44 8.76 -25.51
CA SER A 472 -8.46 8.76 -26.56
C SER A 472 -8.30 7.61 -27.58
N ASP A 473 -7.16 6.93 -27.61
CA ASP A 473 -6.90 5.76 -28.46
C ASP A 473 -7.51 4.46 -27.90
N ILE A 474 -7.95 4.44 -26.64
CA ILE A 474 -8.57 3.26 -26.01
C ILE A 474 -10.05 3.19 -26.44
N LYS A 475 -10.41 2.24 -27.30
CA LYS A 475 -11.73 2.17 -27.95
C LYS A 475 -12.60 0.99 -27.54
N VAL A 476 -12.07 0.03 -26.80
CA VAL A 476 -12.81 -1.19 -26.41
C VAL A 476 -13.86 -0.87 -25.32
N PRO A 477 -14.97 -1.62 -25.24
CA PRO A 477 -15.87 -1.58 -24.09
C PRO A 477 -15.09 -1.77 -22.79
N LEU A 478 -15.38 -0.94 -21.77
CA LEU A 478 -14.65 -0.99 -20.51
C LEU A 478 -15.53 -1.04 -19.27
N TYR A 479 -14.99 -1.67 -18.24
CA TYR A 479 -15.53 -1.68 -16.88
C TYR A 479 -14.42 -1.25 -15.92
N ALA A 480 -14.60 -0.16 -15.18
CA ALA A 480 -13.60 0.35 -14.26
C ALA A 480 -14.14 0.33 -12.83
N VAL A 481 -13.33 -0.17 -11.90
CA VAL A 481 -13.63 -0.20 -10.47
C VAL A 481 -12.58 0.61 -9.74
N ALA A 482 -13.01 1.64 -9.03
CA ALA A 482 -12.19 2.39 -8.08
C ALA A 482 -12.73 2.19 -6.66
N CYS A 483 -11.98 2.64 -5.65
CA CYS A 483 -12.33 2.44 -4.25
C CYS A 483 -12.51 3.80 -3.54
N GLU A 484 -13.57 3.93 -2.74
CA GLU A 484 -14.04 5.19 -2.13
C GLU A 484 -12.97 5.85 -1.25
N THR A 485 -12.25 5.04 -0.46
CA THR A 485 -11.19 5.51 0.45
C THR A 485 -9.81 5.03 -0.03
N ASP A 486 -9.59 5.00 -1.34
CA ASP A 486 -8.29 4.71 -1.94
C ASP A 486 -7.37 5.93 -1.90
N HIS A 487 -6.23 5.81 -1.24
CA HIS A 487 -5.22 6.86 -1.15
C HIS A 487 -4.04 6.65 -2.12
N ILE A 488 -3.98 5.48 -2.77
CA ILE A 488 -2.93 5.12 -3.74
C ILE A 488 -3.39 5.50 -5.14
N ALA A 489 -4.63 5.14 -5.49
CA ALA A 489 -5.28 5.48 -6.74
C ALA A 489 -6.64 6.12 -6.43
N PRO A 490 -6.68 7.42 -6.05
CA PRO A 490 -7.91 8.08 -5.68
C PRO A 490 -8.99 7.91 -6.75
N TRP A 491 -10.21 7.56 -6.34
CA TRP A 491 -11.26 7.22 -7.29
C TRP A 491 -11.59 8.36 -8.27
N LYS A 492 -11.44 9.62 -7.85
CA LYS A 492 -11.58 10.80 -8.72
C LYS A 492 -10.49 10.84 -9.80
N GLY A 493 -9.25 10.51 -9.47
CA GLY A 493 -8.15 10.38 -10.43
C GLY A 493 -8.41 9.26 -11.44
N SER A 494 -8.86 8.09 -10.97
CA SER A 494 -9.29 7.00 -11.85
C SER A 494 -10.45 7.39 -12.76
N PHE A 495 -11.46 8.09 -12.22
CA PHE A 495 -12.60 8.62 -12.96
C PHE A 495 -12.15 9.59 -14.07
N ASN A 496 -11.25 10.52 -13.74
CA ASN A 496 -10.70 11.49 -14.69
C ASN A 496 -9.90 10.83 -15.82
N GLY A 497 -9.20 9.73 -15.57
CA GLY A 497 -8.59 8.92 -16.62
C GLY A 497 -9.63 8.25 -17.51
N VAL A 498 -10.57 7.50 -16.92
CA VAL A 498 -11.59 6.73 -17.66
C VAL A 498 -12.50 7.64 -18.50
N ARG A 499 -12.87 8.82 -18.02
CA ARG A 499 -13.68 9.76 -18.81
C ARG A 499 -12.98 10.17 -20.11
N GLN A 500 -11.65 10.25 -20.13
CA GLN A 500 -10.87 10.62 -21.32
C GLN A 500 -10.68 9.46 -22.30
N PHE A 501 -11.05 8.23 -21.93
CA PHE A 501 -10.90 7.09 -22.83
C PHE A 501 -11.81 7.25 -24.04
N GLY A 502 -11.30 6.84 -25.20
CA GLY A 502 -12.03 6.95 -26.46
C GLY A 502 -13.18 5.97 -26.65
N SER A 503 -13.48 5.13 -25.67
CA SER A 503 -14.55 4.13 -25.71
C SER A 503 -15.93 4.78 -25.72
N ARG A 504 -16.88 4.15 -26.41
CA ARG A 504 -18.29 4.53 -26.43
C ARG A 504 -19.12 3.82 -25.35
N ASP A 505 -18.55 2.80 -24.72
CA ASP A 505 -19.20 1.96 -23.73
C ASP A 505 -18.30 1.90 -22.50
N LYS A 506 -18.66 2.70 -21.48
CA LYS A 506 -17.93 2.89 -20.24
C LYS A 506 -18.85 2.57 -19.07
N THR A 507 -18.43 1.66 -18.22
CA THR A 507 -19.04 1.43 -16.92
C THR A 507 -18.02 1.77 -15.84
N PHE A 508 -18.42 2.61 -14.87
CA PHE A 508 -17.60 2.99 -13.73
C PHE A 508 -18.30 2.60 -12.44
N VAL A 509 -17.55 2.04 -11.49
CA VAL A 509 -18.03 1.59 -10.19
C VAL A 509 -17.11 2.11 -9.11
N VAL A 510 -17.69 2.62 -8.02
CA VAL A 510 -16.95 2.94 -6.80
C VAL A 510 -17.29 1.93 -5.73
N SER A 511 -16.35 1.06 -5.38
CA SER A 511 -16.46 0.13 -4.27
C SER A 511 -16.14 0.85 -2.96
N GLN A 512 -16.84 0.54 -1.88
CA GLN A 512 -16.45 1.03 -0.56
C GLN A 512 -15.13 0.39 -0.09
N SER A 513 -14.50 0.99 0.93
CA SER A 513 -13.19 0.61 1.48
C SER A 513 -12.00 1.10 0.64
N GLY A 514 -10.79 0.71 1.04
CA GLY A 514 -9.52 1.16 0.43
C GLY A 514 -9.04 0.28 -0.73
N HIS A 515 -7.88 0.63 -1.29
CA HIS A 515 -7.28 0.07 -2.51
C HIS A 515 -7.47 -1.45 -2.67
N ILE A 516 -7.10 -2.22 -1.65
CA ILE A 516 -7.13 -3.68 -1.70
C ILE A 516 -8.49 -4.22 -1.24
N ALA A 517 -8.96 -3.79 -0.08
CA ALA A 517 -10.17 -4.33 0.54
C ALA A 517 -11.45 -4.04 -0.27
N GLY A 518 -11.47 -2.95 -1.05
CA GLY A 518 -12.56 -2.63 -1.97
C GLY A 518 -12.54 -3.47 -3.25
N ILE A 519 -11.37 -3.89 -3.74
CA ILE A 519 -11.23 -4.79 -4.90
C ILE A 519 -11.44 -6.24 -4.49
N VAL A 520 -10.75 -6.70 -3.44
CA VAL A 520 -10.82 -8.07 -2.90
C VAL A 520 -11.99 -8.19 -1.91
N ASN A 521 -13.20 -8.01 -2.42
CA ASN A 521 -14.43 -8.07 -1.64
C ASN A 521 -15.30 -9.26 -2.10
N PRO A 522 -15.12 -10.47 -1.54
CA PRO A 522 -15.85 -11.65 -2.01
C PRO A 522 -17.35 -11.59 -1.63
N PRO A 523 -18.26 -12.01 -2.52
CA PRO A 523 -19.70 -11.86 -2.33
C PRO A 523 -20.25 -12.65 -1.14
N ASN A 524 -19.60 -13.76 -0.76
CA ASN A 524 -20.02 -14.62 0.36
C ASN A 524 -19.94 -13.94 1.74
N LYS A 525 -19.13 -12.88 1.89
CA LYS A 525 -18.97 -12.17 3.17
C LYS A 525 -20.03 -11.09 3.41
N ASN A 526 -20.74 -10.68 2.35
CA ASN A 526 -21.71 -9.58 2.37
C ASN A 526 -21.23 -8.34 3.16
N LYS A 527 -19.96 -7.97 2.93
CA LYS A 527 -19.34 -6.79 3.54
C LYS A 527 -19.32 -5.66 2.52
N TYR A 528 -19.40 -4.43 3.04
CA TYR A 528 -19.34 -3.21 2.26
C TYR A 528 -20.48 -3.11 1.23
N GLY A 529 -20.36 -2.17 0.31
CA GLY A 529 -21.23 -1.94 -0.82
C GLY A 529 -20.47 -1.31 -1.97
N HIS A 530 -21.19 -0.96 -3.04
CA HIS A 530 -20.64 -0.29 -4.20
C HIS A 530 -21.66 0.64 -4.84
N TYR A 531 -21.17 1.64 -5.55
CA TYR A 531 -21.95 2.65 -6.23
C TYR A 531 -21.85 2.46 -7.73
N THR A 532 -22.99 2.51 -8.42
CA THR A 532 -23.06 2.51 -9.88
C THR A 532 -23.87 3.69 -10.36
N ASN A 533 -23.57 4.18 -11.56
CA ASN A 533 -24.35 5.24 -12.18
C ASN A 533 -24.31 5.10 -13.70
N THR A 534 -25.40 5.52 -14.35
CA THR A 534 -25.56 5.54 -15.81
C THR A 534 -25.41 6.95 -16.39
N ALA A 535 -25.25 7.98 -15.55
CA ALA A 535 -24.98 9.34 -15.97
C ALA A 535 -23.67 9.46 -16.76
N GLU A 536 -23.57 10.48 -17.61
CA GLU A 536 -22.35 10.79 -18.34
C GLU A 536 -21.20 11.10 -17.36
N MET A 537 -19.99 10.67 -17.72
CA MET A 537 -18.81 10.81 -16.87
C MET A 537 -18.16 12.20 -17.01
N ASP A 538 -18.87 13.25 -16.63
CA ASP A 538 -18.36 14.62 -16.75
C ASP A 538 -17.65 15.07 -15.47
N HIS A 539 -18.41 15.19 -14.37
CA HIS A 539 -17.95 15.66 -13.07
C HIS A 539 -18.08 14.54 -12.04
N ALA A 540 -16.95 14.18 -11.41
CA ALA A 540 -16.89 13.06 -10.46
C ALA A 540 -17.86 13.22 -9.27
N ASP A 541 -17.94 14.43 -8.71
CA ASP A 541 -18.79 14.69 -7.54
C ASP A 541 -20.29 14.60 -7.87
N GLU A 542 -20.70 15.10 -9.04
CA GLU A 542 -22.09 15.00 -9.52
C GLU A 542 -22.45 13.55 -9.88
N TRP A 543 -21.50 12.83 -10.48
CA TRP A 543 -21.63 11.40 -10.75
C TRP A 543 -21.84 10.61 -9.46
N MET A 544 -21.09 10.92 -8.40
CA MET A 544 -21.25 10.25 -7.10
C MET A 544 -22.57 10.64 -6.42
N ALA A 545 -22.93 11.93 -6.43
CA ALA A 545 -24.16 12.42 -5.81
C ALA A 545 -25.44 11.81 -6.41
N SER A 546 -25.40 11.39 -7.68
CA SER A 546 -26.51 10.72 -8.37
C SER A 546 -26.34 9.21 -8.48
N ALA A 547 -25.29 8.63 -7.90
CA ALA A 547 -25.04 7.20 -7.97
C ALA A 547 -26.01 6.38 -7.10
N THR A 548 -26.35 5.19 -7.58
CA THR A 548 -27.15 4.22 -6.83
C THR A 548 -26.23 3.35 -5.98
N PHE A 549 -26.50 3.30 -4.67
CA PHE A 549 -25.81 2.40 -3.75
C PHE A 549 -26.39 0.98 -3.84
N HIS A 550 -25.50 -0.01 -3.89
CA HIS A 550 -25.81 -1.42 -3.85
C HIS A 550 -25.05 -2.07 -2.68
N ALA A 551 -25.78 -2.77 -1.81
CA ALA A 551 -25.16 -3.53 -0.73
C ALA A 551 -24.39 -4.74 -1.27
N GLY A 552 -23.24 -5.05 -0.67
CA GLY A 552 -22.41 -6.20 -1.00
C GLY A 552 -21.39 -5.96 -2.12
N SER A 553 -20.76 -7.06 -2.54
CA SER A 553 -19.66 -7.06 -3.52
C SER A 553 -20.10 -6.56 -4.90
N TRP A 554 -19.20 -5.86 -5.59
CA TRP A 554 -19.35 -5.47 -6.99
C TRP A 554 -19.04 -6.62 -7.97
N TRP A 555 -18.44 -7.73 -7.52
CA TRP A 555 -18.04 -8.84 -8.40
C TRP A 555 -19.22 -9.39 -9.22
N PRO A 556 -20.43 -9.63 -8.66
CA PRO A 556 -21.58 -10.08 -9.45
C PRO A 556 -22.04 -9.06 -10.50
N ALA A 557 -21.93 -7.75 -10.22
CA ALA A 557 -22.25 -6.71 -11.20
C ALA A 557 -21.26 -6.72 -12.38
N TRP A 558 -19.97 -6.97 -12.09
CA TRP A 558 -18.96 -7.15 -13.12
C TRP A 558 -19.17 -8.43 -13.94
N GLU A 559 -19.52 -9.56 -13.33
CA GLU A 559 -19.86 -10.79 -14.09
C GLU A 559 -21.06 -10.57 -15.00
N ALA A 560 -22.11 -9.88 -14.53
CA ALA A 560 -23.27 -9.55 -15.34
C ALA A 560 -22.89 -8.71 -16.58
N TRP A 561 -21.90 -7.83 -16.45
CA TRP A 561 -21.34 -7.07 -17.57
C TRP A 561 -20.43 -7.91 -18.47
N LEU A 562 -19.61 -8.80 -17.90
CA LEU A 562 -18.61 -9.59 -18.62
C LEU A 562 -19.23 -10.75 -19.40
N LYS A 563 -20.27 -11.39 -18.86
CA LYS A 563 -20.95 -12.56 -19.43
C LYS A 563 -21.39 -12.38 -20.89
N PRO A 564 -22.14 -11.31 -21.28
CA PRO A 564 -22.52 -11.11 -22.68
C PRO A 564 -21.31 -10.85 -23.62
N ARG A 565 -20.16 -10.46 -23.06
CA ARG A 565 -18.91 -10.25 -23.79
C ARG A 565 -18.06 -11.51 -23.88
N SER A 566 -18.46 -12.60 -23.23
CA SER A 566 -17.64 -13.81 -23.12
C SER A 566 -18.07 -14.95 -24.04
N GLY A 567 -19.08 -14.71 -24.88
CA GLY A 567 -19.55 -15.64 -25.90
C GLY A 567 -20.32 -16.82 -25.31
N LYS A 568 -20.62 -17.82 -26.16
CA LYS A 568 -21.38 -19.00 -25.74
C LYS A 568 -20.56 -19.89 -24.79
N MET A 569 -21.24 -20.81 -24.12
CA MET A 569 -20.59 -21.87 -23.35
C MET A 569 -20.04 -22.95 -24.27
N VAL A 570 -18.83 -23.45 -23.97
CA VAL A 570 -18.13 -24.54 -24.65
C VAL A 570 -17.65 -25.56 -23.60
N PRO A 571 -17.33 -26.80 -23.99
CA PRO A 571 -16.72 -27.76 -23.07
C PRO A 571 -15.49 -27.17 -22.36
N ALA A 572 -15.33 -27.47 -21.07
CA ALA A 572 -14.23 -26.94 -20.27
C ALA A 572 -12.86 -27.34 -20.86
N ARG A 573 -11.94 -26.37 -20.91
CA ARG A 573 -10.59 -26.54 -21.44
C ARG A 573 -9.66 -27.10 -20.37
N LYS A 574 -8.78 -28.04 -20.75
CA LYS A 574 -7.65 -28.41 -19.89
C LYS A 574 -6.57 -27.33 -19.98
N PRO A 575 -5.78 -27.10 -18.92
CA PRO A 575 -4.59 -26.25 -19.01
C PRO A 575 -3.64 -26.70 -20.12
N GLY A 576 -3.21 -25.76 -20.96
CA GLY A 576 -2.27 -25.99 -22.05
C GLY A 576 -2.86 -26.71 -23.27
N ASP A 577 -1.97 -27.02 -24.21
CA ASP A 577 -2.22 -27.85 -25.39
C ASP A 577 -0.95 -28.62 -25.80
N SER A 578 -0.90 -29.16 -27.02
CA SER A 578 0.28 -29.88 -27.51
C SER A 578 1.52 -29.01 -27.73
N ASP A 579 1.32 -27.73 -28.06
CA ASP A 579 2.39 -26.76 -28.33
C ASP A 579 2.75 -25.97 -27.04
N HIS A 580 1.85 -25.97 -26.04
CA HIS A 580 1.96 -25.30 -24.76
C HIS A 580 1.80 -26.31 -23.61
N PRO A 581 2.80 -27.18 -23.37
CA PRO A 581 2.74 -28.18 -22.31
C PRO A 581 2.75 -27.51 -20.93
N GLU A 582 2.23 -28.21 -19.94
CA GLU A 582 2.31 -27.77 -18.54
C GLU A 582 3.77 -27.74 -18.05
N LEU A 583 4.27 -26.54 -17.71
CA LEU A 583 5.66 -26.32 -17.30
C LEU A 583 5.87 -26.47 -15.78
N ALA A 584 4.86 -26.11 -14.99
CA ALA A 584 4.83 -26.20 -13.53
C ALA A 584 3.38 -26.06 -13.04
N PRO A 585 3.00 -26.62 -11.88
CA PRO A 585 1.71 -26.29 -11.26
C PRO A 585 1.66 -24.81 -10.86
N ALA A 586 0.45 -24.23 -10.85
CA ALA A 586 0.20 -22.95 -10.19
C ALA A 586 0.62 -23.06 -8.71
N PRO A 587 1.21 -22.00 -8.11
CA PRO A 587 1.25 -20.62 -8.60
C PRO A 587 2.49 -20.27 -9.45
N GLY A 588 3.24 -21.28 -9.93
CA GLY A 588 4.43 -21.10 -10.75
C GLY A 588 5.72 -20.90 -9.94
N THR A 589 6.82 -20.62 -10.63
CA THR A 589 8.14 -20.43 -9.99
C THR A 589 8.52 -18.96 -9.82
N TYR A 590 8.05 -18.05 -10.68
CA TYR A 590 8.43 -16.63 -10.61
C TYR A 590 7.88 -15.94 -9.36
N VAL A 591 6.72 -16.39 -8.87
CA VAL A 591 6.10 -15.84 -7.67
C VAL A 591 6.83 -16.24 -6.38
N THR A 592 7.59 -17.34 -6.38
CA THR A 592 8.38 -17.80 -5.24
C THR A 592 9.84 -17.34 -5.29
N GLU A 593 10.28 -16.75 -6.40
CA GLU A 593 11.64 -16.26 -6.56
C GLU A 593 11.97 -15.11 -5.60
N ILE A 594 13.11 -15.25 -4.92
CA ILE A 594 13.78 -14.19 -4.16
C ILE A 594 15.08 -13.89 -4.92
N PRO A 595 15.18 -12.75 -5.63
CA PRO A 595 16.39 -12.39 -6.36
C PRO A 595 17.62 -12.37 -5.46
N THR A 596 18.73 -12.93 -5.93
CA THR A 596 20.03 -12.77 -5.28
C THR A 596 20.50 -11.33 -5.43
N VAL A 597 20.70 -10.64 -4.30
CA VAL A 597 21.17 -9.24 -4.22
C VAL A 597 22.65 -9.12 -4.56
#